data_AF-A0A2S9FKE9-F1
#
_entry.id   AF-A0A2S9FKE9-F1
#
_cell.length_a   1.000
_cell.length_b   1.000
_cell.length_c   1.000
_cell.angle_alpha   90.00
_cell.angle_beta   90.00
_cell.angle_gamma   90.00
#
_symmetry.space_group_name_H-M   'P 1'
#
loop_
_entity.id
_entity.type
_entity.pdbx_description
1 polymer ?
#
loop_
_entity_poly.entity_id
_entity_poly.type
_entity_poly.pdbx_seq_one_letter_code
_entity_poly.pdbx_strand_id
1 'polypeptide(L)' 'MIVLAIESSCDETGVGIADLGDDGSVTLLADEVASSVDEHARFGG' A
#
# COMPACT_ATOMS: atom_id res chain seq x y z
N MET A 1 15.42 6.07 8.58
CA MET A 1 14.42 7.11 8.27
C MET A 1 13.12 6.42 7.94
N ILE A 2 12.00 6.79 8.58
CA ILE A 2 10.72 6.16 8.26
C ILE A 2 10.10 6.79 7.02
N VAL A 3 9.71 5.94 6.06
CA VAL A 3 9.05 6.30 4.81
C VAL A 3 7.65 5.70 4.79
N LEU A 4 6.66 6.51 4.47
CA LEU A 4 5.29 6.10 4.17
C LEU A 4 5.08 6.15 2.65
N ALA A 5 4.70 5.02 2.06
CA ALA A 5 4.28 4.92 0.68
C ALA A 5 2.76 4.72 0.61
N ILE A 6 2.11 5.40 -0.32
CA ILE A 6 0.68 5.24 -0.63
C ILE A 6 0.57 5.03 -2.12
N GLU A 7 -0.16 4.01 -2.51
CA GLU A 7 -0.53 3.72 -3.89
C GLU A 7 -2.06 3.57 -3.95
N SER A 8 -2.68 4.03 -5.04
CA SER A 8 -4.13 3.98 -5.20
C SER A 8 -4.48 3.69 -6.65
N SER A 9 -5.31 2.67 -6.83
CA SER A 9 -5.97 2.33 -8.07
C SER A 9 -7.46 2.76 -8.01
N CYS A 10 -8.27 2.31 -8.98
CA CYS A 10 -9.70 2.59 -9.02
C CYS A 10 -10.47 1.88 -7.89
N ASP A 11 -10.00 0.71 -7.48
CA ASP A 11 -10.70 -0.19 -6.58
C ASP A 11 -9.86 -0.64 -5.38
N GLU A 12 -8.59 -0.25 -5.30
CA GLU A 12 -7.69 -0.61 -4.20
C GLU A 12 -6.86 0.59 -3.73
N THR A 13 -6.45 0.55 -2.48
CA THR A 13 -5.47 1.48 -1.91
C THR A 13 -4.46 0.68 -1.09
N GLY A 14 -3.19 0.76 -1.48
CA GLY A 14 -2.07 0.15 -0.77
C GLY A 14 -1.35 1.16 0.11
N VAL A 15 -0.90 0.72 1.28
CA VAL A 15 -0.07 1.50 2.21
C VAL A 15 1.12 0.67 2.67
N GLY A 16 2.32 1.22 2.50
CA GLY A 16 3.56 0.61 2.96
C GLY A 16 4.32 1.53 3.92
N ILE A 17 4.92 0.95 4.96
CA ILE A 17 5.86 1.65 5.85
C ILE A 17 7.21 0.95 5.78
N ALA A 18 8.28 1.70 5.54
CA ALA A 18 9.64 1.17 5.51
C ALA A 18 10.60 2.02 6.33
N ASP A 19 11.63 1.40 6.90
CA ASP A 19 12.81 2.09 7.41
C ASP A 19 13.90 2.09 6.33
N LEU A 20 14.36 3.29 5.97
CA LEU A 20 15.50 3.53 5.09
C LEU A 20 16.74 3.79 5.93
N GLY A 21 17.69 2.86 5.91
CA GLY A 21 18.99 2.96 6.58
C GLY A 21 19.91 3.97 5.89
N ASP A 22 20.85 4.53 6.66
CA ASP A 22 21.82 5.50 6.15
C ASP A 22 22.78 4.92 5.10
N ASP A 23 22.90 3.58 5.06
CA ASP A 23 23.64 2.82 4.04
C ASP A 23 22.81 2.52 2.77
N GLY A 24 21.57 2.99 2.72
CA GLY A 24 20.63 2.76 1.63
C GLY A 24 19.85 1.44 1.71
N SER A 25 20.01 0.67 2.79
CA SER A 25 19.18 -0.51 3.04
C SER A 25 17.72 -0.12 3.28
N VAL A 26 16.78 -0.97 2.84
CA VAL A 26 15.34 -0.76 3.05
C VAL A 26 14.77 -1.96 3.78
N THR A 27 14.10 -1.71 4.90
CA THR A 27 13.39 -2.73 5.67
C THR A 27 11.90 -2.41 5.67
N LEU A 28 11.08 -3.33 5.16
CA LEU A 28 9.62 -3.22 5.22
C LEU A 28 9.12 -3.47 6.65
N LEU A 29 8.31 -2.56 7.16
CA LEU A 29 7.75 -2.61 8.52
C LEU A 29 6.26 -2.96 8.52
N ALA A 30 5.51 -2.49 7.52
CA ALA A 30 4.10 -2.79 7.32
C ALA A 30 3.73 -2.69 5.84
N ASP A 31 2.76 -3.50 5.42
CA ASP A 31 2.18 -3.52 4.07
C ASP A 31 0.72 -3.96 4.20
N GLU A 32 -0.20 -3.07 3.85
CA GLU A 32 -1.64 -3.30 3.96
C GLU A 32 -2.36 -2.78 2.72
N VAL A 33 -3.41 -3.49 2.32
CA VAL A 33 -4.25 -3.12 1.17
C VAL A 33 -5.70 -3.05 1.62
N ALA A 34 -6.35 -1.93 1.30
CA ALA A 34 -7.80 -1.80 1.37
C ALA A 34 -8.38 -2.00 -0.03
N SER A 35 -9.35 -2.90 -0.18
CA SER A 35 -10.01 -3.20 -1.45
C SER A 35 -11.50 -2.89 -1.40
N SER A 36 -12.02 -2.34 -2.50
CA SER A 36 -13.44 -2.04 -2.75
C SER A 36 -14.03 -2.94 -3.83
N VAL A 37 -13.33 -4.01 -4.23
CA VAL A 37 -13.78 -4.94 -5.28
C VAL A 37 -15.17 -5.51 -4.98
N ASP A 38 -15.43 -5.89 -3.73
CA ASP A 38 -16.73 -6.40 -3.30
C ASP A 38 -17.86 -5.37 -3.49
N GLU A 39 -17.56 -4.08 -3.34
CA GLU A 39 -18.51 -2.98 -3.46
C GLU A 39 -18.86 -2.71 -4.94
N HIS A 40 -17.89 -2.94 -5.83
CA HIS A 40 -18.03 -2.80 -7.28
C HIS A 40 -18.47 -4.07 -8.01
N ALA A 41 -18.44 -5.24 -7.36
CA ALA A 41 -18.82 -6.52 -7.95
C ALA A 41 -20.22 -6.51 -8.61
N ARG A 42 -21.17 -5.74 -8.04
CA ARG A 42 -22.52 -5.57 -8.60
C ARG A 42 -22.57 -4.79 -9.93
N PHE A 43 -21.47 -4.14 -10.32
CA PHE A 43 -21.36 -3.30 -11.50
C PHE A 43 -20.49 -3.92 -12.61
N GLY A 44 -20.02 -5.15 -12.44
CA GLY A 44 -19.30 -5.89 -13.48
C GLY A 44 -17.85 -6.23 -13.16
N GLY A 45 -17.33 -5.76 -12.02
CA GLY A 45 -15.91 -5.90 -11.70
C GLY A 45 -15.08 -4.87 -12.47
#